data_AF-A0A420I682-F1
#
_entry.id   AF-A0A420I682-F1
#
_cell.length_a   1.000
_cell.length_b   1.000
_cell.length_c   1.000
_cell.angle_alpha   90.00
_cell.angle_beta   90.00
_cell.angle_gamma   90.00
#
_symmetry.space_group_name_H-M   'P 1'
#
loop_
_entity.id
_entity.type
_entity.pdbx_description
1 polymer ?
#
loop_
_entity_poly.entity_id
_entity_poly.type
_entity_poly.pdbx_seq_one_letter_code
_entity_poly.pdbx_strand_id
1 'polypeptide(L)'
;MVPSTCCKKGGQSCVCASQAKCSCGKMSALHCDCSRATTENVTTGARCSCRARPARACNCDRASIENAEPVGSLCPCGMRPADSCSCDNSSHGSILPSETNFTATK
;
A
#
# COMPACT_ATOMS: atom_id res chain seq x y z
N MET A 1 -0.34 -12.97 -9.62
CA MET A 1 -1.16 -11.75 -9.85
C MET A 1 -0.48 -10.58 -9.15
N VAL A 2 -0.22 -9.49 -9.86
CA VAL A 2 0.33 -8.26 -9.27
C VAL A 2 -0.87 -7.43 -8.81
N PRO A 3 -0.94 -6.95 -7.56
CA PRO A 3 -2.11 -6.23 -7.07
C PRO A 3 -2.45 -5.03 -7.97
N SER A 4 -3.73 -4.79 -8.25
CA SER A 4 -4.21 -3.66 -9.07
C SER A 4 -3.78 -2.29 -8.54
N THR A 5 -3.39 -2.22 -7.27
CA THR A 5 -2.80 -1.03 -6.64
C THR A 5 -1.34 -0.80 -7.03
N CYS A 6 -0.71 -1.75 -7.72
CA CYS A 6 0.69 -1.68 -8.12
C CYS A 6 0.85 -0.91 -9.43
N CYS A 7 1.44 0.28 -9.35
CA CYS A 7 1.72 1.11 -10.51
C CYS A 7 2.75 0.43 -11.44
N LYS A 8 2.27 -0.22 -12.50
CA LYS A 8 3.14 -0.67 -13.60
C LYS A 8 3.52 0.52 -14.46
N LYS A 9 4.81 0.79 -14.60
CA LYS A 9 5.33 1.55 -15.74
C LYS A 9 5.75 0.51 -16.80
N GLY A 10 4.91 0.28 -17.81
CA GLY A 10 5.25 -0.59 -18.95
C GLY A 10 5.34 -2.09 -18.66
N GLY A 11 4.39 -2.68 -17.91
CA GLY A 11 4.28 -4.15 -17.79
C GLY A 11 5.18 -4.83 -16.74
N GLN A 12 6.14 -4.10 -16.17
CA GLN A 12 7.10 -4.62 -15.19
C GLN A 12 6.57 -4.62 -13.74
N SER A 13 7.24 -5.37 -12.85
CA SER A 13 7.02 -5.42 -11.41
C SER A 13 6.97 -4.02 -10.77
N CYS A 14 6.29 -3.86 -9.62
CA CYS A 14 6.15 -2.57 -8.95
C CYS A 14 7.49 -1.85 -8.74
N VAL A 15 7.78 -0.87 -9.60
CA VAL A 15 9.03 -0.10 -9.54
C VAL A 15 9.18 0.59 -8.18
N CYS A 16 8.06 1.08 -7.63
CA CYS A 16 8.04 1.71 -6.32
C CYS A 16 8.25 0.71 -5.16
N ALA A 17 7.89 -0.57 -5.32
CA ALA A 17 8.19 -1.59 -4.30
C ALA A 17 9.68 -1.95 -4.31
N SER A 18 10.29 -2.08 -5.50
CA SER A 18 11.72 -2.35 -5.63
C SER A 18 12.61 -1.21 -5.17
N GLN A 19 12.13 0.04 -5.22
CA GLN A 19 12.85 1.22 -4.75
C GLN A 19 12.66 1.47 -3.25
N ALA A 20 11.59 0.95 -2.66
CA ALA A 20 11.27 1.21 -1.28
C ALA A 20 12.29 0.56 -0.33
N LYS A 21 13.03 1.39 0.40
CA LYS A 21 13.99 0.97 1.43
C LYS A 21 13.45 1.25 2.83
N CYS A 22 14.00 0.60 3.85
CA CYS A 22 13.76 0.96 5.25
C CYS A 22 14.15 2.42 5.52
N SER A 23 13.63 3.04 6.60
CA SER A 23 14.03 4.40 7.00
C SER A 23 15.53 4.51 7.26
N CYS A 24 16.15 3.41 7.69
CA CYS A 24 17.60 3.31 7.87
C CYS A 24 18.40 3.09 6.57
N GLY A 25 17.73 2.91 5.41
CA GLY A 25 18.36 2.82 4.08
C GLY A 25 19.15 1.55 3.77
N LYS A 26 19.39 0.68 4.76
CA LYS A 26 20.24 -0.51 4.63
C LYS A 26 19.59 -1.65 3.84
N MET A 27 18.28 -1.85 4.02
CA MET A 27 17.55 -3.00 3.50
C MET A 27 16.29 -2.55 2.76
N SER A 28 15.73 -3.45 1.96
CA SER A 28 14.42 -3.27 1.34
C SER A 28 13.33 -3.14 2.40
N ALA A 29 12.33 -2.31 2.15
CA ALA A 29 11.20 -2.17 3.06
C ALA A 29 10.52 -3.54 3.29
N LEU A 30 9.95 -3.75 4.48
CA LEU A 30 9.45 -5.04 5.01
C LEU A 30 10.52 -6.07 5.44
N HIS A 31 11.79 -5.81 5.16
CA HIS A 31 12.91 -6.68 5.56
C HIS A 31 13.95 -5.90 6.37
N CYS A 32 13.51 -4.92 7.16
CA CYS A 32 14.38 -4.07 7.97
C CYS A 32 14.93 -4.81 9.18
N ASP A 33 16.20 -4.59 9.53
CA ASP A 33 16.83 -5.08 10.77
C ASP A 33 17.16 -3.96 11.77
N CYS A 34 16.85 -2.71 11.43
CA CYS A 34 17.18 -1.55 12.24
C CYS A 34 16.17 -1.30 13.37
N SER A 35 16.42 -0.31 14.24
CA SER A 35 15.58 -0.03 15.42
C SER A 35 14.10 0.24 15.12
N ARG A 36 13.77 0.61 13.86
CA ARG A 36 12.40 0.84 13.40
C ARG A 36 11.77 -0.38 12.73
N ALA A 37 12.48 -1.50 12.62
CA ALA A 37 12.02 -2.74 11.98
C ALA A 37 10.69 -3.25 12.54
N THR A 38 10.50 -3.18 13.85
CA THR A 38 9.26 -3.57 14.54
C THR A 38 8.05 -2.76 14.09
N THR A 39 8.25 -1.59 13.49
CA THR A 39 7.18 -0.74 12.94
C THR A 39 7.15 -0.75 11.41
N GLU A 40 8.30 -0.84 10.75
CA GLU A 40 8.41 -0.79 9.29
C GLU A 40 8.10 -2.12 8.61
N ASN A 41 8.35 -3.24 9.30
CA ASN A 41 8.04 -4.59 8.81
C ASN A 41 6.60 -5.01 9.06
N VAL A 42 5.85 -4.21 9.82
CA VAL A 42 4.43 -4.45 10.05
C VAL A 42 3.67 -4.05 8.80
N THR A 43 2.83 -4.96 8.28
CA THR A 43 2.02 -4.75 7.07
C THR A 43 0.66 -4.14 7.36
N THR A 44 0.29 -3.94 8.62
CA THR A 44 -1.02 -3.39 9.00
C THR A 44 -1.09 -1.88 8.77
N GLY A 45 -2.31 -1.37 8.53
CA GLY A 45 -2.61 0.05 8.37
C GLY A 45 -2.53 0.59 6.94
N ALA A 46 -2.72 1.88 6.75
CA ALA A 46 -2.66 2.48 5.42
C ALA A 46 -1.22 2.48 4.88
N ARG A 47 -1.03 1.97 3.65
CA ARG A 47 0.29 1.86 3.01
C ARG A 47 0.39 2.65 1.71
N CYS A 48 1.59 2.89 1.23
CA CYS A 48 1.83 3.40 -0.14
C CYS A 48 1.18 2.49 -1.19
N SER A 49 1.04 2.95 -2.43
CA SER A 49 0.44 2.13 -3.50
C SER A 49 1.22 0.84 -3.74
N CYS A 50 2.54 0.88 -3.54
CA CYS A 50 3.42 -0.28 -3.59
C CYS A 50 3.32 -1.22 -2.37
N ARG A 51 2.59 -0.82 -1.32
CA ARG A 51 2.44 -1.50 -0.03
C ARG A 51 3.75 -1.85 0.71
N ALA A 52 4.88 -1.36 0.25
CA ALA A 52 6.16 -1.61 0.90
C ALA A 52 6.34 -0.74 2.16
N ARG A 53 5.87 0.51 2.13
CA ARG A 53 6.01 1.50 3.20
C ARG A 53 4.65 2.00 3.70
N PRO A 54 4.57 2.55 4.93
CA PRO A 54 3.37 3.24 5.41
C PRO A 54 2.95 4.39 4.47
N ALA A 55 1.65 4.68 4.38
CA ALA A 55 1.16 5.84 3.63
C ALA A 55 1.77 7.13 4.21
N ARG A 56 2.10 8.11 3.36
CA ARG A 56 2.89 9.32 3.72
C ARG A 56 4.36 9.08 4.08
N ALA A 57 4.68 7.82 4.31
CA ALA A 57 5.98 7.20 4.44
C ALA A 57 6.76 6.93 3.15
N CYS A 58 6.27 7.22 1.95
CA CYS A 58 6.81 6.62 0.72
C CYS A 58 8.19 7.20 0.36
N ASN A 59 9.13 6.37 -0.13
CA ASN A 59 10.48 6.80 -0.54
C ASN A 59 10.89 6.28 -1.92
N CYS A 60 9.93 6.01 -2.80
CA CYS A 60 10.19 5.72 -4.21
C CYS A 60 10.14 6.99 -5.05
N ASP A 61 10.37 6.91 -6.37
CA ASP A 61 10.30 8.07 -7.28
C ASP A 61 8.97 8.84 -7.23
N ARG A 62 7.89 8.21 -6.77
CA ARG A 62 6.57 8.83 -6.60
C ARG A 62 6.30 9.33 -5.19
N ALA A 63 7.27 9.29 -4.29
CA ALA A 63 7.15 9.75 -2.91
C ALA A 63 6.53 11.15 -2.82
N SER A 64 6.96 12.08 -3.68
CA SER A 64 6.43 13.45 -3.71
C SER A 64 4.92 13.50 -3.99
N ILE A 65 4.37 12.53 -4.73
CA ILE A 65 2.95 12.43 -5.06
C ILE A 65 2.21 11.63 -3.98
N GLU A 66 2.77 10.51 -3.53
CA GLU A 66 2.13 9.63 -2.54
C GLU A 66 2.13 10.22 -1.12
N ASN A 67 3.08 11.10 -0.83
CA ASN A 67 3.19 11.80 0.45
C ASN A 67 2.48 13.17 0.43
N ALA A 68 2.12 13.70 -0.74
CA ALA A 68 1.37 14.95 -0.87
C ALA A 68 -0.08 14.81 -0.40
N GLU A 69 -0.59 15.79 0.34
CA GLU A 69 -1.93 15.77 0.96
C GLU A 69 -3.00 15.33 -0.05
N PRO A 70 -3.84 14.32 0.28
CA PRO A 70 -4.74 13.77 -0.69
C PRO A 70 -5.89 14.76 -0.88
N VAL A 71 -6.19 15.10 -2.13
CA VAL A 71 -7.26 16.04 -2.47
C VAL A 71 -8.50 15.29 -2.98
N GLY A 72 -9.69 15.80 -2.68
CA GLY A 72 -10.96 15.20 -3.11
C GLY A 72 -11.53 14.17 -2.14
N SER A 73 -12.29 13.20 -2.65
CA SER A 73 -12.89 12.13 -1.84
C SER A 73 -11.82 11.19 -1.30
N LEU A 74 -11.73 11.07 0.03
CA LEU A 74 -10.73 10.24 0.70
C LEU A 74 -11.24 8.83 1.00
N CYS A 75 -10.31 7.88 1.14
CA CYS A 75 -10.59 6.57 1.75
C CYS A 75 -11.21 6.76 3.15
N PRO A 76 -11.92 5.75 3.69
CA PRO A 76 -12.34 5.74 5.09
C PRO A 76 -11.19 5.97 6.09
N CYS A 77 -9.96 5.64 5.66
CA CYS A 77 -8.75 5.88 6.42
C CYS A 77 -8.21 7.32 6.41
N GLY A 78 -8.71 8.20 5.55
CA GLY A 78 -8.20 9.57 5.33
C GLY A 78 -6.81 9.67 4.68
N MET A 79 -6.08 8.58 4.49
CA MET A 79 -4.66 8.63 4.09
C MET A 79 -4.43 8.73 2.58
N ARG A 80 -5.43 8.38 1.76
CA ARG A 80 -5.37 8.34 0.29
C ARG A 80 -6.73 8.67 -0.35
N PRO A 81 -6.77 8.97 -1.66
CA PRO A 81 -8.01 9.11 -2.41
C PRO A 81 -8.87 7.84 -2.36
N ALA A 82 -10.19 7.99 -2.45
CA ALA A 82 -11.15 6.90 -2.39
C ALA A 82 -10.97 5.86 -3.52
N ASP A 83 -10.55 6.32 -4.71
CA ASP A 83 -10.24 5.48 -5.88
C ASP A 83 -8.94 4.66 -5.73
N SER A 84 -8.05 5.10 -4.84
CA SER A 84 -6.71 4.55 -4.65
C SER A 84 -6.50 4.07 -3.22
N CYS A 85 -7.57 3.55 -2.62
CA CYS A 85 -7.63 3.11 -1.24
C CYS A 85 -6.63 1.97 -0.95
N SER A 86 -5.79 2.14 0.08
CA SER A 86 -4.86 1.11 0.54
C SER A 86 -4.83 1.01 2.07
N CYS A 87 -5.98 1.23 2.72
CA CYS A 87 -6.14 0.83 4.12
C CYS A 87 -6.08 -0.70 4.19
N ASP A 88 -5.07 -1.25 4.86
CA ASP A 88 -4.97 -2.69 5.09
C ASP A 88 -6.02 -3.19 6.11
N ASN A 89 -6.86 -2.29 6.64
CA ASN A 89 -8.07 -2.58 7.40
C ASN A 89 -9.34 -2.02 6.73
N SER A 90 -9.33 -1.93 5.40
CA SER A 90 -10.59 -1.77 4.68
C SER A 90 -11.31 -3.11 4.78
N SER A 91 -12.38 -3.16 5.55
CA SER A 91 -13.42 -4.21 5.58
C SER A 91 -14.09 -4.44 4.21
N HIS A 92 -13.46 -4.06 3.10
CA HIS A 92 -13.81 -4.31 1.71
C HIS A 92 -13.53 -5.77 1.28
N GLY A 93 -13.19 -6.65 2.23
CA GLY A 93 -13.43 -8.09 2.11
C GLY A 93 -14.88 -8.47 2.43
N SER A 94 -15.72 -7.51 2.84
CA SER A 94 -17.17 -7.73 2.89
C SER A 94 -17.68 -7.77 1.47
N ILE A 95 -18.24 -8.91 1.07
CA ILE A 95 -19.07 -9.06 -0.11
C ILE A 95 -19.96 -7.81 -0.26
N LEU A 96 -19.78 -7.07 -1.35
CA LEU A 96 -20.80 -6.09 -1.74
C LEU A 96 -22.10 -6.89 -1.95
N PRO A 97 -23.28 -6.32 -1.68
CA PRO A 97 -24.55 -7.01 -1.89
C PRO A 97 -24.78 -7.48 -3.35
N SER A 98 -23.95 -7.02 -4.29
CA SER A 98 -23.94 -7.41 -5.71
C SER A 98 -22.86 -8.44 -6.07
N GLU A 99 -22.01 -8.85 -5.13
CA GLU A 99 -20.89 -9.77 -5.38
C GLU A 99 -21.28 -11.18 -4.93
N THR A 100 -21.12 -12.16 -5.82
CA THR A 100 -21.40 -13.57 -5.51
C THR A 100 -20.19 -14.21 -4.83
N ASN A 101 -20.38 -14.79 -3.64
CA ASN A 101 -19.33 -15.51 -2.92
C ASN A 101 -19.17 -16.93 -3.49
N PHE A 102 -18.16 -17.15 -4.33
CA PHE A 102 -17.89 -18.45 -4.96
C PHE A 102 -17.16 -19.45 -4.04
N THR A 103 -16.73 -19.03 -2.86
CA THR A 103 -16.03 -19.88 -1.87
C THR A 103 -16.97 -20.46 -0.81
N ALA A 104 -18.24 -20.06 -0.81
CA ALA A 104 -19.31 -20.70 -0.05
C ALA A 104 -19.76 -22.00 -0.74
N THR A 105 -18.87 -23.00 -0.77
CA THR A 105 -19.23 -24.41 -1.01
C THR A 105 -19.01 -25.14 0.31
N LYS A 106 -19.96 -25.82 0.95
CA LYS A 106 -21.25 -26.40 0.55
C LYS A 106 -22.33 -26.11 1.59
#